data_AF-A0A434SMT8-F1
#
_entry.id   AF-A0A434SMT8-F1
#
_cell.length_a   1.000
_cell.length_b   1.000
_cell.length_c   1.000
_cell.angle_alpha   90.00
_cell.angle_beta   90.00
_cell.angle_gamma   90.00
#
_symmetry.space_group_name_H-M   'P 1'
#
loop_
_entity.id
_entity.type
_entity.pdbx_description
1 polymer ?
#
loop_
_entity_poly.entity_id
_entity_poly.type
_entity_poly.pdbx_seq_one_letter_code
_entity_poly.pdbx_strand_id
1 'polypeptide(L)' 'MNWTDERVELLRKLWSEGLSASQIAAQLGGVSRNAVIGKVHRLKLSGRGR' A
#
# COMPACT_ATOMS: atom_id res chain seq x y z
N MET A 1 5.00 -10.51 9.03
CA MET A 1 4.53 -9.11 9.05
C MET A 1 3.01 -9.12 8.98
N ASN A 2 2.31 -8.52 9.95
CA ASN A 2 0.85 -8.48 9.94
C ASN A 2 0.34 -7.18 9.27
N TRP A 3 -0.76 -7.26 8.53
CA TRP A 3 -1.45 -6.07 8.00
C TRP A 3 -2.42 -5.56 9.06
N THR A 4 -1.93 -4.74 9.99
CA THR A 4 -2.77 -4.05 10.96
C THR A 4 -3.63 -3.00 10.28
N ASP A 5 -4.72 -2.58 10.93
CA ASP A 5 -5.63 -1.57 10.39
C ASP A 5 -4.90 -0.24 10.12
N GLU A 6 -4.01 0.18 11.02
CA GLU A 6 -3.16 1.37 10.84
C GLU A 6 -2.30 1.29 9.57
N ARG A 7 -1.71 0.12 9.30
CA ARG A 7 -0.90 -0.09 8.09
C ARG A 7 -1.76 -0.12 6.83
N VAL A 8 -2.99 -0.61 6.94
CA VAL A 8 -3.96 -0.59 5.84
C VAL A 8 -4.41 0.84 5.55
N GLU A 9 -4.69 1.65 6.57
CA GLU A 9 -5.04 3.06 6.43
C GLU A 9 -3.89 3.86 5.81
N LEU A 10 -2.66 3.66 6.31
CA LEU A 10 -1.49 4.30 5.73
C LEU A 10 -1.29 3.87 4.26
N LEU A 11 -1.45 2.59 3.93
CA LEU A 11 -1.40 2.13 2.54
C LEU A 11 -2.46 2.81 1.66
N ARG A 12 -3.71 2.94 2.14
CA ARG A 12 -4.79 3.60 1.40
C ARG A 12 -4.45 5.06 1.11
N LYS A 13 -3.97 5.78 2.13
CA LYS A 13 -3.55 7.18 2.01
C LYS A 13 -2.46 7.34 0.95
N LEU A 14 -1.34 6.63 1.11
CA LEU A 14 -0.20 6.75 0.20
C LEU A 14 -0.55 6.29 -1.22
N TRP A 15 -1.41 5.29 -1.38
CA TRP A 15 -1.90 4.86 -2.69
C TRP A 15 -2.74 5.95 -3.36
N SER A 16 -3.63 6.61 -2.61
CA SER A 16 -4.46 7.72 -3.10
C SER A 16 -3.64 8.95 -3.49
N GLU A 17 -2.51 9.16 -2.82
CA GLU A 17 -1.51 10.19 -3.14
C GLU A 17 -0.66 9.85 -4.38
N GLY A 18 -0.89 8.68 -5.02
CA GLY A 18 -0.24 8.29 -6.26
C GLY A 18 1.13 7.63 -6.08
N LEU A 19 1.61 7.44 -4.85
CA LEU A 19 2.92 6.84 -4.60
C LEU A 19 2.98 5.43 -5.15
N SER A 20 4.14 5.02 -5.65
CA SER A 20 4.43 3.70 -6.22
C SER A 20 4.43 2.58 -5.16
N ALA A 21 4.36 1.30 -5.57
CA ALA A 21 4.27 0.20 -4.61
C ALA A 21 5.61 -0.02 -3.89
N SER A 22 6.74 0.30 -4.54
CA SER A 22 8.05 0.31 -3.90
C SER A 22 8.21 1.49 -2.94
N GLN A 23 7.70 2.67 -3.27
CA GLN A 23 7.68 3.82 -2.35
C GLN A 23 6.84 3.52 -1.10
N ILE A 24 5.65 2.95 -1.27
CA ILE A 24 4.79 2.54 -0.15
C ILE A 24 5.48 1.45 0.68
N ALA A 25 6.15 0.48 0.06
CA ALA A 25 6.88 -0.55 0.78
C ALA A 25 8.01 0.03 1.65
N ALA A 26 8.75 1.03 1.13
CA ALA A 26 9.79 1.73 1.86
C ALA A 26 9.22 2.50 3.07
N GLN A 27 8.07 3.16 2.92
CA GLN A 27 7.42 3.89 4.02
C GLN A 27 6.79 2.99 5.07
N LEU A 28 6.15 1.90 4.65
CA LEU A 28 5.53 0.95 5.58
C LEU A 28 6.57 0.16 6.37
N GLY A 29 7.74 -0.12 5.78
CA GLY A 29 8.76 -0.99 6.36
C GLY A 29 8.29 -2.44 6.53
N GLY A 30 9.24 -3.39 6.53
CA GLY A 30 8.94 -4.81 6.78
C GLY A 30 8.00 -5.49 5.77
N VAL A 31 7.74 -4.86 4.63
CA VAL A 31 6.96 -5.41 3.51
C VAL A 31 7.68 -5.16 2.19
N SER A 32 7.55 -6.09 1.25
CA SER A 32 8.09 -5.93 -0.10
C SER A 32 7.12 -5.19 -1.02
N ARG A 33 7.63 -4.67 -2.14
CA ARG A 33 6.79 -4.11 -3.24
C ARG A 33 5.66 -5.07 -3.62
N ASN A 34 5.96 -6.37 -3.73
CA ASN A 34 4.96 -7.37 -4.14
C ASN A 34 3.91 -7.63 -3.06
N ALA A 35 4.29 -7.55 -1.78
CA ALA A 35 3.32 -7.62 -0.68
C ALA A 35 2.33 -6.45 -0.72
N VAL A 36 2.81 -5.24 -1.03
CA VAL A 36 1.97 -4.05 -1.23
C VAL A 36 1.02 -4.26 -2.41
N ILE A 37 1.53 -4.69 -3.58
CA ILE A 37 0.70 -4.97 -4.76
C ILE A 37 -0.41 -5.97 -4.41
N GLY A 38 -0.07 -7.11 -3.80
CA GLY A 38 -1.06 -8.11 -3.41
C GLY A 38 -2.11 -7.57 -2.43
N LYS A 39 -1.71 -6.71 -1.49
CA LYS A 39 -2.66 -6.10 -0.55
C LYS A 39 -3.59 -5.10 -1.24
N VAL A 40 -3.06 -4.24 -2.12
CA VAL A 40 -3.85 -3.29 -2.93
C VAL A 40 -4.92 -4.04 -3.73
N HIS A 41 -4.54 -5.13 -4.42
CA HIS A 41 -5.50 -5.97 -5.15
C HIS A 41 -6.60 -6.55 -4.26
N ARG A 42 -6.23 -7.10 -3.09
CA ARG A 42 -7.21 -7.64 -2.13
C ARG A 42 -8.14 -6.57 -1.55
N LEU A 43 -7.65 -5.34 -1.41
CA LEU A 43 -8.44 -4.18 -0.94
C LEU A 43 -9.28 -3.54 -2.05
N LYS A 44 -9.17 -4.01 -3.31
CA LYS A 44 -9.87 -3.46 -4.48
C LYS A 44 -9.68 -1.94 -4.63
N LEU A 45 -8.49 -1.43 -4.31
CA LEU A 45 -8.20 -0.01 -4.50
C LEU A 45 -8.11 0.29 -6.01
N SER A 46 -8.83 1.31 -6.45
CA SER A 46 -8.80 1.81 -7.84
C SER A 46 -7.46 2.48 -8.17
N GLY A 47 -7.30 2.95 -9.41
CA GLY A 47 -6.07 3.59 -9.93
C GLY A 47 -5.36 4.56 -8.96
N ARG A 48 -4.05 4.70 -9.14
CA ARG A 48 -3.17 5.52 -8.31
C ARG A 48 -3.29 6.99 -8.71
N GLY A 49 -3.86 7.82 -7.84
CA GLY A 49 -4.12 9.21 -8.18
C GLY A 49 -5.13 9.36 -9.32
N ARG A 50 -5.64 10.58 -9.51
CA ARG A 50 -6.27 10.97 -10.78
C ARG A 50 -5.19 11.45 -11.73
#